data_AF-A0A0B7FU03-F1
#
_entry.id   AF-A0A0B7FU03-F1
#
_cell.length_a   1.000
_cell.length_b   1.000
_cell.length_c   1.000
_cell.angle_alpha   90.00
_cell.angle_beta   90.00
_cell.angle_gamma   90.00
#
_symmetry.space_group_name_H-M   'P 1'
#
loop_
_entity.id
_entity.type
_entity.pdbx_description
1 polymer ?
#
loop_
_entity_poly.entity_id
_entity_poly.type
_entity_poly.pdbx_seq_one_letter_code
_entity_poly.pdbx_strand_id
1 'polypeptide(L)'
;MVVLPQIQSLLHLIYPQYSLRSFVDQVTLFSKYFSPVPAEAPWASDNSLFGIWIGINDIGNSWWWGNVTQAGFHQTLLDRYFSQVDELYKRGARSFLFVNVPPLERAPLFIEQGATTVKAVMVSTDDFNKQLAQRVKQFRKTYKGLGQVTLYDAHKIFNVQLDNAETLGFVNATGYNTAYQNGTPGSTYQVAGSKPVSSYFWLNSLHPTFGVHDIMARAISTVLS
;
A
#
# COMPACT_ATOMS: atom_id res chain seq x y z
N MET A 1 -11.58 3.82 12.44
CA MET A 1 -10.70 3.70 11.25
C MET A 1 -11.15 2.48 10.46
N VAL A 2 -11.85 2.67 9.34
CA VAL A 2 -12.10 1.55 8.41
C VAL A 2 -10.86 1.47 7.54
N VAL A 3 -9.85 0.76 8.04
CA VAL A 3 -8.78 0.26 7.17
C VAL A 3 -9.42 -0.84 6.37
N LEU A 4 -9.62 -0.65 5.07
CA LEU A 4 -9.82 -1.78 4.18
C LEU A 4 -8.50 -2.55 4.23
N PRO A 5 -8.46 -3.73 4.86
CA PRO A 5 -7.19 -4.40 5.04
C PRO A 5 -6.75 -4.89 3.66
N GLN A 6 -5.57 -4.44 3.20
CA GLN A 6 -4.79 -5.28 2.31
C GLN A 6 -4.33 -6.48 3.14
N ILE A 7 -5.21 -7.48 3.22
CA ILE A 7 -4.85 -8.81 3.73
C ILE A 7 -4.00 -9.47 2.65
N GLN A 8 -2.70 -9.42 2.92
CA GLN A 8 -1.74 -10.52 2.78
C GLN A 8 -1.86 -11.41 1.53
N SER A 9 -0.90 -11.32 0.61
CA SER A 9 -0.33 -12.52 0.02
C SER A 9 0.84 -13.00 0.90
N LEU A 10 0.49 -13.64 2.02
CA LEU A 10 1.38 -14.59 2.67
C LEU A 10 0.88 -15.98 2.30
N LEU A 11 1.82 -16.80 1.85
CA LEU A 11 1.62 -18.09 1.22
C LEU A 11 0.76 -19.05 2.06
N HIS A 12 -0.11 -19.75 1.33
CA HIS A 12 -0.68 -21.06 1.58
C HIS A 12 -0.24 -21.77 2.87
N LEU A 13 -1.21 -22.02 3.76
CA LEU A 13 -1.46 -23.31 4.39
C LEU A 13 -2.79 -23.20 5.16
N ILE A 14 -3.78 -23.99 4.71
CA ILE A 14 -5.09 -24.22 5.36
C ILE A 14 -6.06 -23.02 5.18
N TYR A 15 -7.25 -23.27 4.58
CA TYR A 15 -8.37 -22.35 4.27
C TYR A 15 -8.48 -21.83 2.81
N PRO A 16 -9.72 -21.74 2.27
CA PRO A 16 -9.98 -21.65 0.83
C PRO A 16 -9.56 -20.31 0.24
N GLN A 17 -9.02 -20.36 -0.97
CA GLN A 17 -8.51 -19.28 -1.81
C GLN A 17 -9.04 -17.88 -1.46
N TYR A 18 -8.25 -17.10 -0.70
CA TYR A 18 -8.37 -15.65 -0.76
C TYR A 18 -7.68 -15.18 -2.05
N SER A 19 -8.44 -15.05 -3.13
CA SER A 19 -7.98 -14.26 -4.27
C SER A 19 -7.71 -12.82 -3.79
N LEU A 20 -6.60 -12.23 -4.24
CA LEU A 20 -6.32 -10.81 -4.01
C LEU A 20 -7.52 -10.00 -4.53
N ARG A 21 -8.24 -9.34 -3.63
CA ARG A 21 -9.45 -8.59 -3.97
C ARG A 21 -9.09 -7.25 -4.59
N SER A 22 -9.72 -6.92 -5.71
CA SER A 22 -9.57 -5.60 -6.34
C SER A 22 -10.14 -4.50 -5.43
N PHE A 23 -9.80 -3.24 -5.70
CA PHE A 23 -10.43 -2.12 -4.99
C PHE A 23 -11.96 -2.12 -5.17
N VAL A 24 -12.43 -2.52 -6.36
CA VAL A 24 -13.85 -2.64 -6.69
C VAL A 24 -14.54 -3.66 -5.78
N ASP A 25 -13.94 -4.83 -5.60
CA ASP A 25 -14.50 -5.87 -4.73
C ASP A 25 -14.55 -5.39 -3.28
N GLN A 26 -13.50 -4.70 -2.82
CA GLN A 26 -13.43 -4.16 -1.46
C GLN A 26 -14.52 -3.09 -1.23
N VAL A 27 -14.76 -2.18 -2.18
CA VAL A 27 -15.85 -1.19 -2.08
C VAL A 27 -17.22 -1.84 -2.23
N THR A 28 -17.35 -2.91 -3.02
CA THR A 28 -18.59 -3.70 -3.13
C THR A 28 -18.93 -4.37 -1.79
N LEU A 29 -17.93 -4.95 -1.12
CA LEU A 29 -18.11 -5.57 0.20
C LEU A 29 -18.42 -4.53 1.27
N PHE A 30 -17.73 -3.39 1.28
CA PHE A 30 -18.08 -2.26 2.15
C PHE A 30 -19.52 -1.82 1.91
N SER A 31 -19.91 -1.66 0.65
CA SER A 31 -21.28 -1.29 0.28
C SER A 31 -22.30 -2.30 0.79
N LYS A 32 -21.99 -3.60 0.74
CA LYS A 32 -22.90 -4.65 1.18
C LYS A 32 -23.02 -4.74 2.70
N TYR A 33 -21.92 -4.63 3.43
CA TYR A 33 -21.87 -4.95 4.86
C TYR A 33 -21.78 -3.74 5.79
N PHE A 34 -21.42 -2.56 5.25
CA PHE A 34 -21.25 -1.33 6.02
C PHE A 34 -22.09 -0.17 5.47
N SER A 35 -22.94 -0.38 4.45
CA SER A 35 -23.81 0.64 3.88
C SER A 35 -25.15 0.04 3.38
N PRO A 36 -26.15 -0.16 4.27
CA PRO A 36 -26.40 0.64 5.48
C PRO A 36 -25.48 0.31 6.66
N VAL A 37 -25.31 1.28 7.56
CA VAL A 37 -24.43 1.19 8.74
C VAL A 37 -24.95 0.10 9.69
N PRO A 38 -24.16 -0.95 10.00
CA PRO A 38 -24.57 -2.01 10.91
C PRO A 38 -24.50 -1.54 12.38
N ALA A 39 -25.35 -2.11 13.22
CA ALA A 39 -25.42 -1.77 14.64
C ALA A 39 -24.16 -2.24 15.41
N GLU A 40 -23.55 -3.34 14.97
CA GLU A 40 -22.36 -3.95 15.58
C GLU A 40 -21.07 -3.18 15.26
N ALA A 41 -21.07 -2.36 14.21
CA ALA A 41 -19.95 -1.54 13.79
C ALA A 41 -20.43 -0.16 13.30
N PRO A 42 -20.97 0.67 14.21
CA PRO A 42 -21.53 1.95 13.85
C PRO A 42 -20.41 2.87 13.35
N TRP A 43 -20.68 3.59 12.27
CA TRP A 43 -19.77 4.57 11.71
C TRP A 43 -20.55 5.75 11.13
N ALA A 44 -19.93 6.92 11.16
CA ALA A 44 -20.46 8.17 10.63
C ALA A 44 -19.35 8.96 9.95
N SER A 45 -19.72 9.94 9.15
CA SER A 45 -18.78 10.75 8.36
C SER A 45 -17.74 11.50 9.20
N ASP A 46 -18.10 11.87 10.43
CA ASP A 46 -17.30 12.68 11.36
C ASP A 46 -16.46 11.86 12.34
N ASN A 47 -16.68 10.54 12.42
CA ASN A 47 -15.93 9.63 13.31
C ASN A 47 -15.10 8.59 12.54
N SER A 48 -15.05 8.70 11.21
CA SER A 48 -14.44 7.69 10.34
C SER A 48 -13.45 8.27 9.35
N LEU A 49 -12.30 7.59 9.23
CA LEU A 49 -11.29 7.80 8.21
C LEU A 49 -11.22 6.57 7.30
N PHE A 50 -11.26 6.80 6.00
CA PHE A 50 -11.15 5.78 4.94
C PHE A 50 -9.72 5.77 4.39
N GLY A 51 -8.94 4.77 4.79
CA GLY A 51 -7.57 4.58 4.31
C GLY A 51 -7.53 3.76 3.03
N ILE A 52 -6.87 4.28 1.99
CA ILE A 52 -6.75 3.63 0.69
C ILE A 52 -5.27 3.55 0.29
N TRP A 53 -4.73 2.33 0.36
CA TRP A 53 -3.38 2.00 -0.12
C TRP A 53 -3.50 0.84 -1.11
N ILE A 54 -3.52 1.17 -2.40
CA ILE A 54 -3.66 0.22 -3.52
C ILE A 54 -2.99 0.81 -4.77
N GLY A 55 -2.53 -0.06 -5.67
CA GLY A 55 -1.73 0.30 -6.85
C GLY A 55 -0.42 -0.48 -6.97
N ILE A 56 0.13 -0.99 -5.86
CA ILE A 56 1.38 -1.79 -5.86
C ILE A 56 1.29 -2.99 -6.82
N ASN A 57 0.21 -3.77 -6.71
CA ASN A 57 -0.01 -4.95 -7.55
C ASN A 57 -0.27 -4.58 -9.01
N ASP A 58 -0.98 -3.48 -9.28
CA ASP A 58 -1.27 -3.04 -10.64
C ASP A 58 0.04 -2.70 -11.36
N ILE A 59 0.88 -1.85 -10.76
CA ILE A 59 2.19 -1.46 -11.31
C ILE A 59 3.12 -2.67 -11.43
N GLY A 60 3.20 -3.49 -10.37
CA GLY A 60 4.06 -4.67 -10.33
C GLY A 60 3.74 -5.69 -11.43
N ASN A 61 2.47 -5.78 -11.85
CA ASN A 61 2.03 -6.69 -12.91
C ASN A 61 2.00 -6.05 -14.31
N SER A 62 2.14 -4.73 -14.44
CA SER A 62 1.95 -4.02 -15.72
C SER A 62 3.14 -3.18 -16.21
N TRP A 63 4.17 -2.93 -15.41
CA TRP A 63 5.29 -2.04 -15.76
C TRP A 63 5.99 -2.40 -17.10
N TRP A 64 5.97 -3.68 -17.45
CA TRP A 64 6.58 -4.31 -18.61
C TRP A 64 5.65 -4.41 -19.84
N TRP A 65 4.38 -4.01 -19.72
CA TRP A 65 3.44 -4.07 -20.83
C TRP A 65 3.84 -3.10 -21.95
N GLY A 66 4.09 -3.65 -23.14
CA GLY A 66 4.45 -2.89 -24.35
C GLY A 66 3.29 -2.63 -25.30
N ASN A 67 2.12 -3.21 -25.07
CA ASN A 67 0.90 -3.01 -25.86
C ASN A 67 0.10 -1.76 -25.45
N VAL A 68 0.52 -1.08 -24.38
CA VAL A 68 -0.08 0.17 -23.87
C VAL A 68 1.03 1.15 -23.51
N THR A 69 0.73 2.45 -23.47
CA THR A 69 1.61 3.40 -22.80
C THR A 69 1.38 3.31 -21.29
N GLN A 70 2.45 3.30 -20.50
CA GLN A 70 2.34 3.21 -19.03
C GLN A 70 1.48 4.36 -18.48
N ALA A 71 1.72 5.59 -18.94
CA ALA A 71 0.94 6.75 -18.53
C ALA A 71 -0.56 6.63 -18.85
N GLY A 72 -0.92 6.13 -20.05
CA GLY A 72 -2.31 5.93 -20.44
C GLY A 72 -3.00 4.81 -19.66
N PHE A 73 -2.26 3.74 -19.34
CA PHE A 73 -2.77 2.69 -18.47
C PHE A 73 -3.00 3.19 -17.04
N HIS A 74 -2.07 3.95 -16.47
CA HIS A 74 -2.23 4.56 -15.15
C HIS A 74 -3.41 5.54 -15.08
N GLN A 75 -3.68 6.29 -16.16
CA GLN A 75 -4.88 7.13 -16.25
C GLN A 75 -6.15 6.28 -16.11
N THR A 76 -6.23 5.18 -16.85
CA THR A 76 -7.36 4.23 -16.83
C THR A 76 -7.53 3.60 -15.44
N LEU A 77 -6.42 3.15 -14.82
CA LEU A 77 -6.43 2.63 -13.46
C LEU A 77 -6.94 3.67 -12.46
N LEU A 78 -6.48 4.90 -12.57
CA LEU A 78 -6.87 5.98 -11.66
C LEU A 78 -8.29 6.49 -11.91
N ASP A 79 -8.81 6.41 -13.13
CA ASP A 79 -10.23 6.63 -13.39
C ASP A 79 -11.07 5.58 -12.66
N ARG A 80 -10.68 4.30 -12.74
CA ARG A 80 -11.34 3.24 -12.00
C ARG A 80 -11.20 3.42 -10.49
N TYR A 81 -10.01 3.75 -10.00
CA TYR A 81 -9.74 4.06 -8.59
C TYR A 81 -10.67 5.15 -8.08
N PHE A 82 -10.73 6.31 -8.75
CA PHE A 82 -11.52 7.44 -8.27
C PHE A 82 -13.03 7.24 -8.46
N SER A 83 -13.47 6.38 -9.38
CA SER A 83 -14.87 5.91 -9.37
C SER A 83 -15.24 5.15 -8.10
N GLN A 84 -14.30 4.40 -7.51
CA GLN A 84 -14.55 3.70 -6.24
C GLN A 84 -14.52 4.66 -5.04
N VAL A 85 -13.65 5.68 -5.09
CA VAL A 85 -13.67 6.79 -4.12
C VAL A 85 -15.00 7.54 -4.17
N ASP A 86 -15.54 7.78 -5.36
CA ASP A 86 -16.86 8.38 -5.56
C ASP A 86 -17.98 7.53 -4.95
N GLU A 87 -17.97 6.22 -5.12
CA GLU A 87 -18.92 5.31 -4.47
C GLU A 87 -18.84 5.36 -2.94
N LEU A 88 -17.63 5.39 -2.37
CA LEU A 88 -17.46 5.58 -0.92
C LEU A 88 -18.02 6.93 -0.46
N TYR A 89 -17.76 8.01 -1.21
CA TYR A 89 -18.31 9.33 -0.91
C TYR A 89 -19.84 9.34 -0.96
N LYS A 90 -20.47 8.77 -2.00
CA LYS A 90 -21.95 8.66 -2.08
C LYS A 90 -22.56 7.94 -0.88
N ARG A 91 -21.79 7.04 -0.26
CA ARG A 91 -22.21 6.23 0.91
C ARG A 91 -21.94 6.88 2.26
N GLY A 92 -21.40 8.09 2.29
CA GLY A 92 -21.21 8.87 3.51
C GLY A 92 -19.76 9.03 3.96
N ALA A 93 -18.79 8.43 3.26
CA ALA A 93 -17.37 8.68 3.56
C ALA A 93 -17.02 10.16 3.30
N ARG A 94 -16.37 10.82 4.26
CA ARG A 94 -15.97 12.24 4.13
C ARG A 94 -14.49 12.50 4.42
N SER A 95 -13.84 11.67 5.24
CA SER A 95 -12.41 11.78 5.51
C SER A 95 -11.64 10.62 4.85
N PHE A 96 -10.57 10.94 4.14
CA PHE A 96 -9.80 10.00 3.31
C PHE A 96 -8.29 10.13 3.57
N LEU A 97 -7.62 9.00 3.73
CA LEU A 97 -6.17 8.89 3.68
C LEU A 97 -5.79 8.11 2.43
N PHE A 98 -5.18 8.77 1.46
CA PHE A 98 -4.56 8.15 0.29
C PHE A 98 -3.10 7.87 0.60
N VAL A 99 -2.61 6.69 0.26
CA VAL A 99 -1.20 6.31 0.40
C VAL A 99 -0.64 5.98 -0.97
N ASN A 100 0.44 6.67 -1.37
CA ASN A 100 1.08 6.41 -2.66
C ASN A 100 1.91 5.11 -2.64
N VAL A 101 2.35 4.66 -3.82
CA VAL A 101 3.09 3.41 -3.96
C VAL A 101 4.53 3.62 -3.45
N PRO A 102 5.07 2.73 -2.58
CA PRO A 102 6.47 2.77 -2.14
C PRO A 102 7.44 2.56 -3.33
N PRO A 103 8.76 2.83 -3.17
CA PRO A 103 9.75 2.64 -4.24
C PRO A 103 9.89 1.15 -4.59
N LEU A 104 9.08 0.67 -5.53
CA LEU A 104 9.05 -0.75 -5.93
C LEU A 104 10.39 -1.18 -6.51
N GLU A 105 11.07 -0.29 -7.22
CA GLU A 105 12.40 -0.50 -7.79
C GLU A 105 13.47 -0.86 -6.75
N ARG A 106 13.21 -0.63 -5.46
CA ARG A 106 14.11 -0.98 -4.35
C ARG A 106 13.71 -2.27 -3.62
N ALA A 107 12.61 -2.91 -4.01
CA ALA A 107 12.25 -4.21 -3.46
C ALA A 107 13.13 -5.32 -4.08
N PRO A 108 13.54 -6.34 -3.29
CA PRO A 108 14.37 -7.44 -3.78
C PRO A 108 13.82 -8.10 -5.05
N LEU A 109 12.49 -8.23 -5.16
CA LEU A 109 11.79 -8.77 -6.32
C LEU A 109 12.23 -8.12 -7.63
N PHE A 110 12.41 -6.81 -7.66
CA PHE A 110 12.77 -6.06 -8.88
C PHE A 110 14.28 -5.87 -9.01
N ILE A 111 15.00 -5.75 -7.88
CA ILE A 111 16.47 -5.69 -7.87
C ILE A 111 17.07 -6.95 -8.50
N GLU A 112 16.57 -8.14 -8.15
CA GLU A 112 17.07 -9.42 -8.66
C GLU A 112 16.86 -9.59 -10.17
N GLN A 113 15.93 -8.83 -10.77
CA GLN A 113 15.65 -8.85 -12.21
C GLN A 113 16.59 -7.93 -13.02
N GLY A 114 17.47 -7.18 -12.36
CA GLY A 114 18.52 -6.39 -12.99
C GLY A 114 18.18 -4.91 -13.26
N ALA A 115 19.21 -4.14 -13.62
CA ALA A 115 19.15 -2.68 -13.68
C ALA A 115 18.12 -2.12 -14.67
N THR A 116 17.87 -2.82 -15.78
CA THR A 116 16.84 -2.42 -16.76
C THR A 116 15.44 -2.48 -16.14
N THR A 117 15.13 -3.54 -15.40
CA THR A 117 13.87 -3.70 -14.68
C THR A 117 13.70 -2.64 -13.60
N VAL A 118 14.73 -2.43 -12.77
CA VAL A 118 14.76 -1.38 -11.74
C VAL A 118 14.40 -0.01 -12.34
N LYS A 119 15.03 0.37 -13.46
CA LYS A 119 14.75 1.64 -14.13
C LYS A 119 13.32 1.73 -14.66
N ALA A 120 12.81 0.67 -15.28
CA ALA A 120 11.45 0.65 -15.84
C ALA A 120 10.37 0.74 -14.75
N VAL A 121 10.56 0.00 -13.65
CA VAL A 121 9.67 0.00 -12.48
C VAL A 121 9.67 1.36 -11.78
N MET A 122 10.83 2.00 -11.64
CA MET A 122 10.97 3.34 -11.08
C MET A 122 10.14 4.35 -11.88
N VAL A 123 10.30 4.37 -13.21
CA VAL A 123 9.55 5.27 -14.11
C VAL A 123 8.04 5.02 -14.02
N SER A 124 7.61 3.76 -13.97
CA SER A 124 6.20 3.40 -13.85
C SER A 124 5.62 3.83 -12.49
N THR A 125 6.36 3.59 -11.40
CA THR A 125 6.00 3.98 -10.03
C THR A 125 5.86 5.50 -9.88
N ASP A 126 6.85 6.26 -10.39
CA ASP A 126 6.85 7.71 -10.35
C ASP A 126 5.67 8.31 -11.13
N ASP A 127 5.36 7.77 -12.31
CA ASP A 127 4.24 8.23 -13.11
C ASP A 127 2.90 7.99 -12.40
N PHE A 128 2.66 6.79 -11.88
CA PHE A 128 1.45 6.49 -11.12
C PHE A 128 1.30 7.41 -9.90
N ASN A 129 2.36 7.58 -9.11
CA ASN A 129 2.35 8.41 -7.90
C ASN A 129 2.09 9.90 -8.22
N LYS A 130 2.68 10.41 -9.31
CA LYS A 130 2.42 11.76 -9.81
C LYS A 130 0.96 11.94 -10.20
N GLN A 131 0.39 10.99 -10.95
CA GLN A 131 -1.01 11.06 -11.38
C GLN A 131 -1.96 10.92 -10.18
N LEU A 132 -1.70 10.02 -9.23
CA LEU A 132 -2.47 9.88 -7.99
C LEU A 132 -2.51 11.21 -7.22
N ALA A 133 -1.36 11.88 -7.06
CA ALA A 133 -1.31 13.18 -6.40
C ALA A 133 -2.17 14.25 -7.10
N GLN A 134 -2.21 14.26 -8.44
CA GLN A 134 -3.07 15.15 -9.21
C GLN A 134 -4.55 14.82 -8.99
N ARG A 135 -4.93 13.53 -9.01
CA ARG A 135 -6.31 13.09 -8.78
C ARG A 135 -6.80 13.40 -7.37
N VAL A 136 -5.97 13.24 -6.33
CA VAL A 136 -6.30 13.64 -4.96
C VAL A 136 -6.54 15.15 -4.87
N LYS A 137 -5.70 15.96 -5.52
CA LYS A 137 -5.91 17.43 -5.60
C LYS A 137 -7.22 17.77 -6.29
N GLN A 138 -7.57 17.07 -7.37
CA GLN A 138 -8.82 17.26 -8.08
C GLN A 138 -10.04 16.86 -7.23
N PHE A 139 -9.98 15.70 -6.57
CA PHE A 139 -11.02 15.21 -5.66
C PHE A 139 -11.36 16.24 -4.58
N ARG A 140 -10.35 16.82 -3.91
CA ARG A 140 -10.53 17.88 -2.91
C ARG A 140 -11.25 19.12 -3.44
N LYS A 141 -11.06 19.47 -4.72
CA LYS A 141 -11.71 20.63 -5.35
C LYS A 141 -13.15 20.35 -5.76
N THR A 142 -13.39 19.15 -6.30
CA THR A 142 -14.68 18.74 -6.87
C THR A 142 -15.72 18.46 -5.78
N TYR A 143 -15.36 17.72 -4.73
CA TYR A 143 -16.32 17.24 -3.74
C TYR A 143 -16.51 18.25 -2.59
N LYS A 144 -17.72 18.33 -2.06
CA LYS A 144 -18.10 19.25 -0.97
C LYS A 144 -18.35 18.49 0.33
N GLY A 145 -18.30 19.19 1.47
CA GLY A 145 -18.52 18.56 2.78
C GLY A 145 -17.48 17.51 3.17
N LEU A 146 -16.33 17.49 2.49
CA LEU A 146 -15.20 16.64 2.86
C LEU A 146 -14.68 17.05 4.25
N GLY A 147 -14.31 16.04 5.03
CA GLY A 147 -13.52 16.21 6.25
C GLY A 147 -12.03 16.27 5.91
N GLN A 148 -11.21 15.52 6.63
CA GLN A 148 -9.77 15.46 6.37
C GLN A 148 -9.50 14.65 5.10
N VAL A 149 -8.78 15.22 4.14
CA VAL A 149 -8.26 14.47 3.00
C VAL A 149 -6.75 14.58 3.01
N THR A 150 -6.04 13.48 3.14
CA THR A 150 -4.57 13.43 3.25
C THR A 150 -4.00 12.53 2.15
N LEU A 151 -2.90 12.95 1.53
CA LEU A 151 -2.05 12.07 0.73
C LEU A 151 -0.76 11.86 1.52
N TYR A 152 -0.55 10.63 1.99
CA TYR A 152 0.67 10.23 2.66
C TYR A 152 1.67 9.68 1.65
N ASP A 153 2.90 10.19 1.73
CA ASP A 153 3.99 9.88 0.81
C ASP A 153 4.84 8.70 1.32
N ALA A 154 4.29 7.49 1.19
CA ALA A 154 5.02 6.26 1.48
C ALA A 154 6.28 6.13 0.60
N HIS A 155 6.24 6.61 -0.64
CA HIS A 155 7.40 6.62 -1.54
C HIS A 155 8.61 7.32 -0.91
N LYS A 156 8.41 8.55 -0.42
CA LYS A 156 9.46 9.31 0.27
C LYS A 156 9.92 8.62 1.56
N ILE A 157 8.98 8.15 2.38
CA ILE A 157 9.31 7.59 3.70
C ILE A 157 10.06 6.27 3.59
N PHE A 158 9.71 5.41 2.63
CA PHE A 158 10.49 4.20 2.36
C PHE A 158 11.89 4.53 1.87
N ASN A 159 12.05 5.50 0.96
CA ASN A 159 13.36 5.93 0.50
C ASN A 159 14.24 6.43 1.66
N VAL A 160 13.70 7.28 2.54
CA VAL A 160 14.42 7.74 3.75
C VAL A 160 14.86 6.56 4.62
N GLN A 161 13.99 5.58 4.86
CA GLN A 161 14.36 4.43 5.68
C GLN A 161 15.41 3.55 5.01
N LEU A 162 15.27 3.29 3.71
CA LEU A 162 16.21 2.46 2.95
C LEU A 162 17.59 3.14 2.82
N ASP A 163 17.63 4.47 2.66
CA ASP A 163 18.87 5.26 2.61
C ASP A 163 19.58 5.33 3.96
N ASN A 164 18.85 5.14 5.06
CA ASN A 164 19.37 5.17 6.43
C ASN A 164 19.28 3.79 7.11
N ALA A 165 19.24 2.71 6.33
CA ALA A 165 18.87 1.40 6.84
C ALA A 165 19.81 0.91 7.95
N GLU A 166 21.11 1.10 7.78
CA GLU A 166 22.13 0.74 8.79
C GLU A 166 21.96 1.54 10.08
N THR A 167 21.75 2.85 9.98
CA THR A 167 21.48 3.74 11.12
C THR A 167 20.21 3.32 11.88
N LEU A 168 19.21 2.81 11.16
CA LEU A 168 17.97 2.28 11.73
C LEU A 168 18.11 0.85 12.27
N GLY A 169 19.31 0.25 12.19
CA GLY A 169 19.60 -1.08 12.72
C GLY A 169 19.22 -2.24 11.80
N PHE A 170 18.90 -1.97 10.54
CA PHE A 170 18.66 -3.02 9.55
C PHE A 170 19.98 -3.60 9.06
N VAL A 171 20.14 -4.92 9.18
CA VAL A 171 21.33 -5.65 8.70
C VAL A 171 21.26 -5.99 7.21
N ASN A 172 20.07 -5.88 6.60
CA ASN A 172 19.86 -6.05 5.18
C ASN A 172 18.65 -5.25 4.70
N ALA A 173 18.84 -4.45 3.66
CA ALA A 173 17.83 -3.60 3.02
C ALA A 173 17.69 -3.81 1.50
N THR A 174 18.43 -4.74 0.91
CA THR A 174 18.39 -5.06 -0.54
C THR A 174 17.96 -6.50 -0.82
N GLY A 175 17.97 -7.36 0.20
CA GLY A 175 17.50 -8.73 0.18
C GLY A 175 16.73 -9.06 1.45
N TYR A 176 16.39 -10.34 1.60
CA TYR A 176 15.60 -10.86 2.72
C TYR A 176 16.16 -12.19 3.17
N ASN A 177 15.77 -12.62 4.37
CA ASN A 177 16.13 -13.95 4.86
C ASN A 177 15.05 -14.95 4.44
N THR A 178 15.41 -15.94 3.61
CA THR A 178 14.48 -16.94 3.09
C THR A 178 13.85 -17.81 4.20
N ALA A 179 14.46 -17.89 5.38
CA ALA A 179 13.86 -18.56 6.53
C ALA A 179 12.63 -17.82 7.09
N TYR A 180 12.48 -16.51 6.80
CA TYR A 180 11.39 -15.66 7.29
C TYR A 180 10.35 -15.31 6.20
N GLN A 181 10.60 -15.68 4.93
CA GLN A 181 9.83 -15.21 3.78
C GLN A 181 8.33 -15.56 3.81
N ASN A 182 7.98 -16.63 4.53
CA ASN A 182 6.61 -17.12 4.70
C ASN A 182 5.97 -16.63 6.01
N GLY A 183 6.53 -15.59 6.63
CA GLY A 183 6.11 -15.09 7.92
C GLY A 183 6.88 -15.71 9.08
N THR A 184 6.64 -15.17 10.27
CA THR A 184 7.30 -15.59 11.51
C THR A 184 6.28 -15.61 12.66
N PRO A 185 6.50 -16.43 13.70
CA PRO A 185 5.62 -16.47 14.88
C PRO A 185 5.48 -15.13 15.62
N GLY A 186 6.45 -14.22 15.47
CA GLY A 186 6.44 -12.90 16.09
C GLY A 186 7.59 -12.03 15.60
N SER A 187 7.52 -10.73 15.88
CA SER A 187 8.47 -9.72 15.38
C SER A 187 9.91 -9.90 15.87
N THR A 188 10.13 -10.65 16.95
CA THR A 188 11.46 -10.95 17.51
C THR A 188 11.94 -12.36 17.19
N TYR A 189 11.19 -13.12 16.37
CA TYR A 189 11.57 -14.49 16.01
C TYR A 189 12.94 -14.53 15.34
N GLN A 190 13.72 -15.54 15.68
CA GLN A 190 15.08 -15.72 15.20
C GLN A 190 15.33 -17.21 14.93
N VAL A 191 15.88 -17.52 13.76
CA VAL A 191 16.49 -18.84 13.49
C VAL A 191 17.98 -18.82 13.80
N ALA A 192 18.52 -19.98 14.20
CA ALA A 192 19.95 -20.13 14.49
C ALA A 192 20.81 -19.66 13.29
N GLY A 193 21.87 -18.90 13.58
CA GLY A 193 22.76 -18.33 12.55
C GLY A 193 22.24 -17.07 11.85
N SER A 194 21.02 -16.61 12.14
CA SER A 194 20.47 -15.36 11.61
C SER A 194 20.25 -14.32 12.71
N LYS A 195 20.06 -13.05 12.33
CA LYS A 195 19.54 -12.02 13.25
C LYS A 195 18.01 -12.19 13.41
N PRO A 196 17.39 -11.62 14.47
CA PRO A 196 15.93 -11.56 14.57
C PRO A 196 15.30 -10.95 13.32
N VAL A 197 14.07 -11.36 12.97
CA VAL A 197 13.35 -10.84 11.79
C VAL A 197 13.20 -9.32 11.81
N SER A 198 13.08 -8.70 12.99
CA SER A 198 13.05 -7.24 13.15
C SER A 198 14.32 -6.51 12.68
N SER A 199 15.44 -7.21 12.52
CA SER A 199 16.68 -6.64 12.01
C SER A 199 16.74 -6.58 10.48
N TYR A 200 15.72 -7.04 9.76
CA TYR A 200 15.68 -7.00 8.29
C TYR A 200 14.65 -5.96 7.83
N PHE A 201 14.95 -5.25 6.75
CA PHE A 201 13.97 -4.34 6.15
C PHE A 201 12.86 -5.12 5.44
N TRP A 202 13.25 -6.11 4.64
CA TRP A 202 12.35 -6.93 3.84
C TRP A 202 12.06 -8.28 4.52
N LEU A 203 10.77 -8.63 4.64
CA LEU A 203 10.33 -9.94 5.10
C LEU A 203 10.49 -10.99 3.99
N ASN A 204 10.03 -10.65 2.80
CA ASN A 204 10.18 -11.44 1.57
C ASN A 204 10.57 -10.52 0.40
N SER A 205 10.48 -11.01 -0.83
CA SER A 205 10.93 -10.27 -2.00
C SER A 205 10.18 -8.94 -2.26
N LEU A 206 9.00 -8.73 -1.67
CA LEU A 206 8.19 -7.52 -1.90
C LEU A 206 7.71 -6.84 -0.62
N HIS A 207 7.51 -7.59 0.46
CA HIS A 207 6.87 -7.08 1.67
C HIS A 207 7.92 -6.70 2.72
N PRO A 208 7.82 -5.51 3.32
CA PRO A 208 8.71 -5.11 4.40
C PRO A 208 8.35 -5.83 5.71
N THR A 209 9.24 -5.78 6.69
CA THR A 209 8.99 -6.35 8.02
C THR A 209 8.06 -5.46 8.86
N PHE A 210 7.56 -6.03 9.95
CA PHE A 210 6.67 -5.34 10.90
C PHE A 210 7.26 -4.03 11.44
N GLY A 211 8.60 -3.96 11.60
CA GLY A 211 9.27 -2.75 12.09
C GLY A 211 9.13 -1.56 11.13
N VAL A 212 9.26 -1.80 9.82
CA VAL A 212 9.04 -0.79 8.79
C VAL A 212 7.57 -0.34 8.77
N HIS A 213 6.63 -1.28 8.93
CA HIS A 213 5.21 -0.95 9.07
C HIS A 213 4.92 -0.12 10.33
N ASP A 214 5.58 -0.39 11.46
CA ASP A 214 5.41 0.39 12.70
C ASP A 214 5.93 1.84 12.52
N ILE A 215 7.09 2.03 11.89
CA ILE A 215 7.62 3.36 11.56
C ILE A 215 6.62 4.13 10.68
N MET A 216 6.07 3.48 9.65
CA MET A 216 5.06 4.08 8.79
C MET A 216 3.77 4.41 9.54
N ALA A 217 3.28 3.51 10.41
CA ALA A 217 2.07 3.74 11.19
C ALA A 217 2.23 4.94 12.14
N ARG A 218 3.38 5.08 12.80
CA ARG A 218 3.70 6.24 13.64
C ARG A 218 3.75 7.53 12.82
N ALA A 219 4.41 7.50 11.66
CA ALA A 219 4.49 8.66 10.78
C ALA A 219 3.11 9.09 10.27
N ILE A 220 2.24 8.14 9.89
CA ILE A 220 0.85 8.43 9.52
C ILE A 220 0.09 9.03 10.70
N SER A 221 0.25 8.49 11.92
CA SER A 221 -0.41 9.02 13.12
C SER A 221 -0.04 10.48 13.36
N THR A 222 1.22 10.87 13.16
CA THR A 222 1.68 12.27 13.29
C THR A 222 1.10 13.19 12.20
N VAL A 223 0.86 12.66 11.00
CA VAL A 223 0.25 13.44 9.90
C VAL A 223 -1.26 13.62 10.10
N LEU A 224 -1.90 12.71 10.83
CA LEU A 224 -3.34 12.71 11.06
C LEU A 224 -3.78 13.41 12.34
N SER A 225 -2.89 13.55 13.33
CA SER A 225 -3.11 14.29 14.58
C SER A 225 -3.20 15.79 14.36
#